data_AF-R5B130-F1
#
_entry.id   AF-R5B130-F1
#
_cell.length_a   1.000
_cell.length_b   1.000
_cell.length_c   1.000
_cell.angle_alpha   90.00
_cell.angle_beta   90.00
_cell.angle_gamma   90.00
#
_symmetry.space_group_name_H-M   'P 1'
#
loop_
_entity.id
_entity.type
_entity.pdbx_description
1 polymer ?
#
loop_
_entity_poly.entity_id
_entity_poly.type
_entity_poly.pdbx_seq_one_letter_code
_entity_poly.pdbx_strand_id
1 'polypeptide(L)'
;MKRTIKKQFWFSRDEAQDLQKKAKKTCLSEAALVRLLLRGYEPKEKPDDRFYDAMREFSAIGNNIHQISVKANALGFIDTQKLNSEFDRLHKFQADMERQFLRPGESNLKWQ
;
A
#
# COMPACT_ATOMS: atom_id res chain seq x y z
N MET A 1 27.40 -9.50 17.51
CA MET A 1 27.79 -8.67 16.34
C MET A 1 27.90 -7.20 16.76
N LYS A 2 29.08 -6.57 16.63
CA LYS A 2 29.28 -5.16 17.01
C LYS A 2 28.58 -4.24 16.00
N ARG A 3 27.89 -3.20 16.50
CA ARG A 3 27.18 -2.20 15.69
C ARG A 3 28.06 -0.94 15.60
N THR A 4 28.86 -0.81 14.54
CA THR A 4 29.87 0.25 14.39
C THR A 4 29.50 1.35 13.40
N ILE A 5 28.47 1.16 12.57
CA ILE A 5 28.07 2.10 11.52
C ILE A 5 26.86 2.91 11.97
N LYS A 6 26.97 4.24 11.94
CA LYS A 6 25.87 5.17 12.24
C LYS A 6 25.06 5.48 10.96
N LYS A 7 23.73 5.48 11.09
CA LYS A 7 22.79 6.03 10.10
C LYS A 7 21.96 7.11 10.79
N GLN A 8 21.81 8.26 10.14
CA GLN A 8 21.07 9.41 10.68
C GLN A 8 20.13 9.97 9.62
N PHE A 9 18.92 10.31 10.03
CA PHE A 9 17.86 10.86 9.21
C PHE A 9 16.95 11.71 10.11
N TRP A 10 16.31 12.71 9.50
CA TRP A 10 15.46 13.66 10.20
C TRP A 10 14.02 13.20 10.16
N PHE A 11 13.31 13.35 11.28
CA PHE A 11 11.88 13.10 11.40
C PHE A 11 11.15 14.43 11.56
N SER A 12 9.93 14.51 11.04
CA SER A 12 8.96 15.49 11.50
C SER A 12 8.52 15.18 12.94
N ARG A 13 7.87 16.17 13.60
CA ARG A 13 7.36 16.00 14.97
C ARG A 13 6.38 14.82 15.07
N ASP A 14 5.50 14.67 14.09
CA ASP A 14 4.45 13.64 14.10
C ASP A 14 5.05 12.25 13.90
N GLU A 15 5.96 12.09 12.94
CA GLU A 15 6.62 10.81 12.69
C GLU A 15 7.46 10.36 13.89
N ALA A 16 8.13 11.29 14.59
CA ALA A 16 8.88 10.99 15.81
C ALA A 16 7.95 10.51 16.94
N GLN A 17 6.79 11.16 17.13
CA GLN A 17 5.82 10.75 18.13
C GLN A 17 5.25 9.35 17.81
N ASP A 18 4.99 9.07 16.54
CA ASP A 18 4.50 7.78 16.09
C ASP A 18 5.52 6.66 16.24
N LEU A 19 6.79 6.92 15.93
CA LEU A 19 7.88 5.98 16.18
C LEU A 19 7.97 5.64 17.67
N GLN A 20 7.92 6.65 18.54
CA GLN A 20 7.96 6.46 19.99
C GLN A 20 6.76 5.65 20.49
N LYS A 21 5.54 5.93 20.01
CA LYS A 21 4.34 5.17 20.35
C LYS A 21 4.48 3.70 19.92
N LYS A 22 4.96 3.44 18.70
CA LYS A 22 5.16 2.08 18.16
C LYS A 22 6.25 1.33 18.95
N ALA A 23 7.32 2.00 19.33
CA ALA A 23 8.40 1.43 20.15
C ALA A 23 7.89 1.03 21.55
N LYS A 24 7.12 1.91 22.21
CA LYS A 24 6.48 1.62 23.51
C LYS A 24 5.54 0.42 23.45
N LYS A 25 4.70 0.33 22.41
CA LYS A 25 3.76 -0.79 22.23
C LYS A 25 4.44 -2.15 22.02
N THR A 26 5.63 -2.15 21.44
CA THR A 26 6.40 -3.38 21.16
C THR A 26 7.42 -3.71 22.25
N CYS A 27 7.52 -2.88 23.29
CA CYS A 27 8.54 -2.96 24.34
C CYS A 27 9.98 -2.95 23.79
N LEU A 28 10.20 -2.31 22.64
CA LEU A 28 11.50 -2.17 21.99
C LEU A 28 12.01 -0.74 22.12
N SER A 29 13.34 -0.57 22.10
CA SER A 29 13.91 0.75 21.81
C SER A 29 13.61 1.12 20.35
N GLU A 30 13.51 2.41 20.05
CA GLU A 30 13.27 2.89 18.68
C GLU A 30 14.29 2.31 17.69
N ALA A 31 15.57 2.24 18.09
CA ALA A 31 16.62 1.63 17.29
C ALA A 31 16.46 0.11 17.12
N ALA A 32 15.89 -0.61 18.10
CA ALA A 32 15.58 -2.02 17.95
C ALA A 32 14.37 -2.24 17.03
N LEU A 33 13.34 -1.40 17.15
CA LEU A 33 12.17 -1.41 16.29
C LEU A 33 12.54 -1.14 14.83
N VAL A 34 13.31 -0.09 14.55
CA VAL A 34 13.78 0.23 13.18
C VAL A 34 14.57 -0.94 12.59
N ARG A 35 15.44 -1.58 13.38
CA ARG A 35 16.21 -2.76 12.91
C ARG A 35 15.31 -3.97 12.66
N LEU A 36 14.30 -4.18 13.50
CA LEU A 36 13.32 -5.24 13.30
C LEU A 36 12.56 -5.03 12.00
N LEU A 37 12.10 -3.80 11.75
CA LEU A 37 11.39 -3.46 10.50
C LEU A 37 12.29 -3.61 9.27
N LEU A 38 13.54 -3.15 9.33
CA LEU A 38 14.50 -3.31 8.23
C LEU A 38 14.86 -4.77 7.94
N ARG A 39 14.71 -5.66 8.92
CA ARG A 39 14.98 -7.10 8.76
C ARG A 39 13.74 -7.91 8.41
N GLY A 40 12.58 -7.50 8.94
CA GLY A 40 11.32 -8.22 8.78
C GLY A 40 10.52 -7.83 7.54
N TYR A 41 10.89 -6.73 6.88
CA TYR A 41 10.28 -6.28 5.64
C TYR A 41 11.32 -6.12 4.55
N GLU A 42 11.12 -6.81 3.43
CA GLU A 42 11.85 -6.57 2.19
C GLU A 42 11.08 -5.52 1.38
N PRO A 43 11.66 -4.33 1.13
CA PRO A 43 11.11 -3.41 0.15
C PRO A 43 11.06 -4.13 -1.19
N LYS A 44 9.89 -4.19 -1.82
CA LYS A 44 9.78 -4.72 -3.19
C LYS A 44 10.53 -3.79 -4.13
N GLU A 45 11.20 -4.38 -5.12
CA GLU A 45 11.78 -3.59 -6.20
C GLU A 45 10.69 -2.73 -6.85
N LYS A 46 11.05 -1.49 -7.20
CA LYS A 46 10.15 -0.57 -7.88
C LYS A 46 9.62 -1.31 -9.14
N PRO A 47 8.29 -1.46 -9.30
CA PRO A 47 7.74 -2.04 -10.52
C PRO A 47 8.22 -1.24 -11.73
N ASP A 48 8.43 -1.92 -12.85
CA ASP A 48 8.78 -1.29 -14.12
C ASP A 48 7.74 -0.22 -14.51
N ASP A 49 8.15 0.80 -15.26
CA ASP A 49 7.30 1.93 -15.60
C ASP A 49 6.03 1.46 -16.36
N ARG A 50 6.11 0.33 -17.08
CA ARG A 50 4.97 -0.37 -17.70
C ARG A 50 3.84 -0.71 -16.72
N PHE A 51 4.15 -1.04 -15.47
CA PHE A 51 3.15 -1.32 -14.44
C PHE A 51 2.36 -0.06 -14.11
N TYR A 52 3.04 1.08 -13.98
CA TYR A 52 2.39 2.35 -13.68
C TYR A 52 1.56 2.85 -14.86
N ASP A 53 2.03 2.66 -16.08
CA ASP A 53 1.27 2.97 -17.29
C ASP A 53 -0.01 2.12 -17.37
N ALA A 54 0.10 0.81 -17.15
CA ALA A 54 -1.06 -0.10 -17.12
C ALA A 54 -2.07 0.27 -16.02
N MET A 55 -1.60 0.62 -14.81
CA MET A 55 -2.48 1.05 -13.71
C MET A 55 -3.17 2.38 -13.99
N ARG A 56 -2.48 3.29 -14.69
CA ARG A 56 -3.05 4.58 -15.12
C ARG A 56 -4.14 4.39 -16.17
N GLU A 57 -3.91 3.54 -17.17
CA GLU A 57 -4.91 3.18 -18.17
C GLU A 57 -6.12 2.48 -17.52
N PHE A 58 -5.85 1.53 -16.62
CA PHE A 58 -6.90 0.84 -15.88
C PHE A 58 -7.79 1.80 -15.08
N SER A 59 -7.18 2.76 -14.39
CA SER A 59 -7.91 3.81 -13.66
C SER A 59 -8.74 4.70 -14.60
N ALA A 60 -8.23 5.03 -15.79
CA ALA A 60 -8.96 5.79 -16.78
C ALA A 60 -10.19 5.03 -17.31
N ILE A 61 -10.05 3.72 -17.56
CA ILE A 61 -11.15 2.84 -17.95
C ILE A 61 -12.20 2.79 -16.84
N GLY A 62 -11.80 2.58 -15.57
CA GLY A 62 -12.70 2.57 -14.43
C GLY A 62 -13.51 3.86 -14.29
N ASN A 63 -12.86 5.01 -14.47
CA ASN A 63 -13.51 6.33 -14.43
C ASN A 63 -14.51 6.52 -15.58
N ASN A 64 -14.17 6.08 -16.80
CA ASN A 64 -15.07 6.15 -17.94
C ASN A 64 -16.32 5.28 -17.73
N ILE A 65 -16.15 4.06 -17.18
CA ILE A 65 -17.26 3.17 -16.84
C ILE A 65 -18.14 3.81 -15.76
N HIS A 66 -17.56 4.42 -14.74
CA HIS A 66 -18.30 5.16 -13.71
C HIS A 66 -19.17 6.28 -14.29
N GLN A 67 -18.62 7.09 -15.20
CA GLN A 67 -19.38 8.16 -15.84
C GLN A 67 -20.54 7.67 -16.70
N ILE A 68 -20.33 6.62 -17.50
CA ILE A 68 -21.40 6.00 -18.32
C ILE A 68 -22.52 5.49 -17.40
N SER A 69 -22.12 4.86 -16.31
CA SER A 69 -23.02 4.26 -15.35
C SER A 69 -23.87 5.30 -14.60
N VAL A 70 -23.27 6.42 -14.18
CA VAL A 70 -24.00 7.54 -13.54
C VAL A 70 -25.03 8.13 -14.51
N LYS A 71 -24.66 8.35 -15.78
CA LYS A 71 -25.57 8.88 -16.80
C LYS A 71 -26.73 7.94 -17.07
N ALA A 72 -26.47 6.64 -17.17
CA ALA A 72 -27.50 5.65 -17.46
C ALA A 72 -28.40 5.33 -16.25
N ASN A 73 -27.88 5.46 -15.01
CA ASN A 73 -28.70 5.47 -13.80
C ASN A 73 -29.67 6.67 -13.77
N ALA A 74 -29.18 7.88 -14.08
CA ALA A 74 -30.02 9.08 -14.13
C ALA A 74 -31.15 8.96 -15.17
N LEU A 75 -30.95 8.15 -16.21
CA LEU A 75 -31.94 7.87 -17.25
C LEU A 75 -32.80 6.62 -16.94
N GLY A 76 -32.60 5.96 -15.79
CA GLY A 76 -33.38 4.80 -15.35
C GLY A 76 -33.07 3.48 -16.07
N PHE A 77 -31.97 3.39 -16.81
CA PHE A 77 -31.65 2.23 -17.67
C PHE A 77 -30.88 1.09 -16.96
N ILE A 78 -30.41 1.28 -15.72
CA ILE A 78 -29.48 0.33 -15.08
C ILE A 78 -29.89 -0.02 -13.63
N ASP A 79 -29.71 -1.29 -13.28
CA ASP A 79 -29.68 -1.79 -11.90
C ASP A 79 -28.45 -1.27 -11.14
N THR A 80 -28.67 -0.26 -10.29
CA THR A 80 -27.64 0.42 -9.50
C THR A 80 -26.99 -0.48 -8.46
N GLN A 81 -27.69 -1.48 -7.95
CA GLN A 81 -27.19 -2.35 -6.90
C GLN A 81 -26.16 -3.32 -7.46
N LYS A 82 -26.46 -3.93 -8.61
CA LYS A 82 -25.53 -4.82 -9.32
C LYS A 82 -24.27 -4.07 -9.76
N LEU A 83 -24.44 -2.85 -10.26
CA LEU A 83 -23.34 -2.00 -10.69
C LEU A 83 -22.38 -1.62 -9.55
N ASN A 84 -22.91 -1.19 -8.39
CA ASN A 84 -22.08 -0.86 -7.23
C ASN A 84 -21.27 -2.07 -6.75
N SER A 85 -21.86 -3.27 -6.80
CA SER A 85 -21.14 -4.51 -6.43
C SER A 85 -19.95 -4.82 -7.36
N GLU A 86 -20.02 -4.46 -8.64
CA GLU A 86 -18.91 -4.61 -9.57
C GLU A 86 -17.82 -3.54 -9.38
N PHE A 87 -18.19 -2.30 -9.02
CA PHE A 87 -17.21 -1.28 -8.62
C PHE A 87 -16.45 -1.69 -7.36
N ASP A 88 -17.14 -2.26 -6.37
CA ASP A 88 -16.50 -2.76 -5.15
C ASP A 88 -15.48 -3.87 -5.45
N ARG A 89 -15.82 -4.77 -6.38
CA ARG A 89 -14.89 -5.82 -6.88
C ARG A 89 -13.68 -5.23 -7.58
N LEU A 90 -13.88 -4.19 -8.39
CA LEU A 90 -12.81 -3.49 -9.10
C LEU A 90 -11.86 -2.77 -8.13
N HIS A 91 -12.41 -2.09 -7.12
CA HIS A 91 -11.63 -1.45 -6.07
C HIS A 91 -10.82 -2.47 -5.24
N LYS A 92 -11.43 -3.63 -4.95
CA LYS A 92 -10.72 -4.73 -4.28
C LYS A 92 -9.58 -5.26 -5.13
N PHE A 93 -9.79 -5.45 -6.43
CA PHE A 93 -8.74 -5.89 -7.36
C PHE A 93 -7.56 -4.91 -7.43
N GLN A 94 -7.83 -3.60 -7.50
CA GLN A 94 -6.79 -2.59 -7.43
C GLN A 94 -6.00 -2.68 -6.11
N ALA A 95 -6.69 -2.80 -4.98
CA ALA A 95 -6.05 -2.91 -3.68
C ALA A 95 -5.18 -4.19 -3.56
N ASP A 96 -5.62 -5.30 -4.16
CA ASP A 96 -4.88 -6.55 -4.20
C ASP A 96 -3.64 -6.45 -5.10
N MET A 97 -3.73 -5.76 -6.26
CA MET A 97 -2.56 -5.46 -7.10
C MET A 97 -1.54 -4.59 -6.36
N GLU A 98 -1.97 -3.50 -5.71
CA GLU A 98 -1.07 -2.66 -4.92
C GLU A 98 -0.44 -3.45 -3.77
N ARG A 99 -1.19 -4.35 -3.13
CA ARG A 99 -0.66 -5.24 -2.08
C ARG A 99 0.40 -6.21 -2.63
N GLN A 100 0.17 -6.76 -3.81
CA GLN A 100 1.06 -7.72 -4.43
C GLN A 100 2.33 -7.08 -5.01
N PHE A 101 2.26 -5.87 -5.55
CA PHE A 101 3.39 -5.25 -6.25
C PHE A 101 4.06 -4.11 -5.47
N LEU A 102 3.33 -3.35 -4.64
CA LEU A 102 3.84 -2.13 -4.00
C LEU A 102 4.09 -2.27 -2.50
N ARG A 103 3.32 -3.10 -1.79
CA ARG A 103 3.51 -3.25 -0.34
C ARG A 103 4.70 -4.14 -0.02
N PRO A 104 5.59 -3.74 0.93
CA PRO A 104 6.65 -4.62 1.43
C PRO A 104 6.08 -5.95 1.88
N GLY A 105 6.70 -7.06 1.47
CA GLY A 105 6.34 -8.39 1.94
C GLY A 105 6.91 -8.66 3.33
N GLU A 106 6.35 -9.63 4.04
CA GLU A 106 7.06 -10.24 5.18
C GLU A 106 8.32 -10.92 4.64
N SER A 107 9.49 -10.59 5.18
CA SER A 107 10.73 -11.24 4.77
C SER A 107 10.68 -12.71 5.17
N ASN A 108 10.87 -13.60 4.18
CA ASN A 108 10.91 -15.05 4.38
C ASN A 108 12.25 -15.54 4.96
N LEU A 109 13.12 -14.64 5.44
CA LEU A 109 14.35 -14.98 6.16
C LEU A 109 14.00 -15.64 7.51
N LYS A 110 13.65 -16.93 7.44
CA LYS A 110 13.64 -17.85 8.58
C LYS A 110 15.05 -17.90 9.14
N TRP A 111 15.22 -17.27 10.30
CA TRP A 111 16.29 -17.44 11.28
C TRP A 111 17.36 -18.49 10.92
N GLN A 112 18.55 -18.00 10.57
CA GLN A 112 19.83 -18.65 10.88
C GLN A 112 20.67 -17.68 11.72
#